data_AF-X1T774-F1
#
_entry.id   AF-X1T774-F1
#
_cell.length_a   1.000
_cell.length_b   1.000
_cell.length_c   1.000
_cell.angle_alpha   90.00
_cell.angle_beta   90.00
_cell.angle_gamma   90.00
#
_symmetry.space_group_name_H-M   'P 1'
#
loop_
_entity.id
_entity.type
_entity.pdbx_description
1 polymer ?
#
loop_
_entity_poly.entity_id
_entity_poly.type
_entity_poly.pdbx_seq_one_letter_code
_entity_poly.pdbx_strand_id
1 'polypeptide(L)' 'RQEDVLTALGGLPEESRHCALLAANTMKRAVKYYLAFKKEPWKRAYRRL' A
#
# COMPACT_ATOMS: atom_id res chain seq x y z
N ARG A 1 1.01 11.30 -4.70
CA ARG A 1 1.79 10.50 -5.66
C ARG A 1 2.82 9.65 -4.91
N GLN A 2 3.60 8.77 -5.55
CA GLN A 2 4.67 7.99 -4.87
C GLN A 2 5.79 8.91 -4.36
N GLU A 3 5.98 10.03 -5.03
CA GLU A 3 6.89 11.12 -4.64
C GLU A 3 6.56 11.66 -3.24
N ASP A 4 5.27 11.81 -2.89
CA ASP A 4 4.84 12.31 -1.57
C ASP A 4 5.36 11.44 -0.42
N VAL A 5 5.50 10.13 -0.63
CA VAL A 5 6.03 9.20 0.38
C VAL A 5 7.53 9.40 0.55
N LEU A 6 8.26 9.64 -0.55
CA LEU A 6 9.69 10.00 -0.52
C LEU A 6 9.91 11.35 0.14
N THR A 7 9.08 12.35 -0.17
CA THR A 7 9.13 13.68 0.44
C THR A 7 8.76 13.63 1.93
N ALA A 8 7.75 12.85 2.32
CA ALA A 8 7.34 12.68 3.71
C ALA A 8 8.42 11.98 4.57
N LEU A 9 9.24 11.12 3.96
CA LEU A 9 10.37 10.45 4.62
C LEU A 9 11.64 11.32 4.66
N GLY A 10 11.59 12.57 4.19
CA GLY A 10 12.74 13.49 4.19
C GLY A 10 13.74 13.26 3.04
N GLY A 11 13.34 12.51 2.01
CA GLY A 11 14.22 12.03 0.95
C GLY A 11 14.94 10.74 1.35
N LEU A 12 15.14 9.86 0.38
CA LEU A 12 15.88 8.60 0.54
C LEU A 12 16.97 8.50 -0.53
N PRO A 13 18.10 7.83 -0.21
CA PRO A 13 19.12 7.50 -1.20
C PRO A 13 18.51 6.74 -2.39
N GLU A 14 19.13 6.85 -3.57
CA GLU A 14 18.62 6.25 -4.80
C GLU A 14 18.38 4.74 -4.68
N GLU A 15 19.30 4.08 -3.97
CA GLU A 15 19.24 2.67 -3.64
C GLU A 15 18.04 2.33 -2.77
N SER A 16 17.52 3.23 -1.95
CA SER A 16 16.37 2.96 -1.06
C SER A 16 15.02 3.38 -1.66
N ARG A 17 15.02 4.00 -2.85
CA ARG A 17 13.78 4.36 -3.56
C ARG A 17 12.94 3.13 -3.88
N HIS A 18 13.55 1.98 -4.17
CA HIS A 18 12.80 0.74 -4.45
C HIS A 18 12.04 0.23 -3.21
N CYS A 19 12.62 0.36 -2.01
CA CYS A 19 11.95 0.04 -0.75
C CYS A 19 10.76 0.97 -0.49
N ALA A 20 10.94 2.28 -0.71
CA ALA A 20 9.85 3.25 -0.58
C ALA A 20 8.72 2.99 -1.58
N LEU A 21 9.08 2.66 -2.82
CA LEU A 21 8.14 2.29 -3.87
C LEU A 21 7.31 1.05 -3.47
N LEU A 22 7.99 0.02 -2.98
CA LEU A 22 7.36 -1.20 -2.52
C LEU A 22 6.42 -0.94 -1.32
N ALA A 23 6.87 -0.17 -0.34
CA ALA A 23 6.08 0.21 0.83
C ALA A 23 4.83 1.01 0.44
N ALA A 24 4.98 2.02 -0.43
CA ALA A 24 3.87 2.83 -0.92
C ALA A 24 2.84 1.99 -1.70
N ASN A 25 3.31 1.09 -2.58
CA ASN A 25 2.46 0.18 -3.33
C ASN A 25 1.72 -0.79 -2.41
N THR A 26 2.40 -1.31 -1.39
CA THR A 26 1.82 -2.23 -0.41
C THR A 26 0.75 -1.54 0.45
N MET A 27 1.03 -0.34 0.97
CA MET A 27 0.03 0.46 1.71
C MET A 27 -1.20 0.75 0.87
N LYS A 28 -1.03 1.19 -0.38
CA LYS A 28 -2.17 1.47 -1.28
C LYS A 28 -3.02 0.21 -1.52
N ARG A 29 -2.39 -0.96 -1.68
CA ARG A 29 -3.10 -2.24 -1.82
C ARG A 29 -3.83 -2.63 -0.54
N ALA A 30 -3.20 -2.45 0.63
CA ALA A 30 -3.81 -2.74 1.93
C ALA A 30 -5.06 -1.88 2.18
N VAL A 31 -4.98 -0.57 1.92
CA VAL A 31 -6.13 0.35 2.06
C VAL A 31 -7.26 -0.03 1.10
N LYS A 32 -6.94 -0.29 -0.18
CA LYS A 32 -7.95 -0.76 -1.16
C LYS A 32 -8.60 -2.06 -0.73
N TYR A 33 -7.80 -3.00 -0.21
CA TYR A 33 -8.30 -4.27 0.30
C TYR A 33 -9.25 -4.04 1.48
N TYR A 34 -8.85 -3.23 2.46
CA TYR A 34 -9.70 -2.88 3.58
C TYR A 34 -11.02 -2.24 3.14
N LEU A 35 -10.97 -1.24 2.26
CA LEU A 35 -12.17 -0.56 1.77
C LEU A 35 -13.12 -1.49 1.01
N ALA A 36 -12.59 -2.40 0.18
CA ALA A 36 -13.38 -3.38 -0.57
C ALA A 36 -14.16 -4.35 0.33
N PHE A 37 -13.66 -4.59 1.54
CA PHE A 37 -14.26 -5.54 2.48
C PHE A 37 -14.85 -4.90 3.72
N LYS A 38 -14.80 -3.57 3.84
CA LYS A 38 -15.32 -2.83 4.98
C LYS A 38 -16.82 -3.06 5.17
N LYS A 39 -17.59 -3.10 4.07
CA LYS A 39 -19.04 -3.32 4.09
C LYS A 39 -19.42 -4.79 4.22
N GLU A 40 -18.57 -5.69 3.69
CA GLU A 40 -18.85 -7.12 3.62
C GLU A 40 -17.60 -7.92 4.05
N PRO A 41 -17.30 -7.97 5.36
CA PRO A 41 -16.06 -8.56 5.87
C PRO A 41 -15.94 -10.05 5.56
N TRP A 42 -17.08 -10.76 5.50
CA TRP A 42 -17.16 -12.18 5.21
C TRP A 42 -16.59 -12.54 3.83
N LYS A 43 -16.70 -11.66 2.83
CA LYS A 43 -16.12 -11.89 1.48
C LYS A 43 -14.60 -12.02 1.50
N ARG A 44 -13.91 -11.57 2.57
CA ARG A 44 -12.45 -11.77 2.73
C ARG A 44 -12.09 -13.25 2.81
N ALA A 45 -12.91 -14.04 3.48
CA ALA A 45 -12.67 -15.47 3.69
C ALA A 45 -12.77 -16.27 2.38
N TYR A 46 -13.59 -15.80 1.43
CA TYR A 46 -13.88 -16.51 0.17
C TYR A 46 -13.05 -16.03 -1.04
N ARG A 47 -12.15 -15.03 -0.89
CA ARG A 47 -11.37 -14.48 -2.03
C ARG A 47 -10.35 -15.46 -2.63
N ARG A 48 -10.12 -16.62 -2.01
CA ARG A 48 -9.18 -17.67 -2.47
C ARG A 48 -9.87 -18.93 -3.02
N LEU A 49 -11.21 -19.00 -2.97
CA LEU A 49 -12.00 -20.02 -3.64
C LEU A 49 -12.36 -19.52 -5.05
#